data_AF-A0A952UDI0-F1
#
_entry.id   AF-A0A952UDI0-F1
#
_cell.length_a   1.000
_cell.length_b   1.000
_cell.length_c   1.000
_cell.angle_alpha   90.00
_cell.angle_beta   90.00
_cell.angle_gamma   90.00
#
_symmetry.space_group_name_H-M   'P 1'
#
loop_
_entity.id
_entity.type
_entity.pdbx_description
1 polymer ?
#
loop_
_entity_poly.entity_id
_entity_poly.type
_entity_poly.pdbx_seq_one_letter_code
_entity_poly.pdbx_strand_id
1 'polypeptide(L)' 'MNARPCSKVACNQEASATLTYVYADSMAVLGPLSQAAEPHSYDLCDRHAERLSAPQGWQVVRHVVLGGSSFGA' A
#
# COMPACT_ATOMS: atom_id res chain seq x y z
N MET A 1 -18.01 7.07 -2.38
CA MET A 1 -16.73 6.41 -2.70
C MET A 1 -15.64 7.47 -2.70
N ASN A 2 -14.78 7.53 -1.66
CA ASN A 2 -13.69 8.49 -1.60
C ASN A 2 -12.41 7.79 -2.08
N ALA A 3 -12.28 7.59 -3.39
CA ALA A 3 -11.09 6.97 -3.97
C ALA A 3 -9.93 7.94 -3.80
N ARG A 4 -8.93 7.55 -3.00
CA ARG A 4 -7.72 8.37 -2.80
C ARG A 4 -6.92 8.32 -4.10
N PRO A 5 -6.56 9.45 -4.72
CA PRO A 5 -5.70 9.42 -5.90
C PRO A 5 -4.30 8.96 -5.49
N CYS A 6 -3.61 8.28 -6.41
CA CYS A 6 -2.23 7.87 -6.24
C CYS A 6 -1.34 9.07 -5.86
N SER A 7 -0.49 8.92 -4.84
CA SER A 7 0.43 9.97 -4.39
C SER A 7 1.58 10.24 -5.36
N LYS A 8 1.67 9.49 -6.47
CA LYS A 8 2.70 9.69 -7.51
C LYS A 8 2.33 10.89 -8.39
N VAL A 9 3.24 11.86 -8.47
CA VAL A 9 3.11 13.02 -9.38
C VAL A 9 2.93 12.53 -10.81
N ALA A 10 1.90 13.03 -11.50
CA ALA A 10 1.44 12.61 -12.83
C ALA A 10 0.63 11.28 -12.89
N CYS A 11 0.19 10.72 -11.77
CA CYS A 11 -0.73 9.58 -11.76
C CYS A 11 -2.14 9.99 -11.30
N ASN A 12 -3.13 9.82 -12.18
CA ASN A 12 -4.55 10.05 -11.88
C ASN A 12 -5.32 8.74 -11.64
N GLN A 13 -4.62 7.68 -11.25
CA GLN A 13 -5.23 6.40 -10.93
C GLN A 13 -5.73 6.38 -9.50
N GLU A 14 -6.80 5.62 -9.28
CA GLU A 14 -7.30 5.29 -7.95
C GLU A 14 -6.26 4.46 -7.19
N ALA A 15 -6.00 4.85 -5.94
CA ALA A 15 -5.16 4.07 -5.06
C ALA A 15 -5.91 2.82 -4.62
N SER A 16 -5.33 1.67 -4.93
CA SER A 16 -5.81 0.35 -4.50
C SER A 16 -5.02 -0.18 -3.31
N ALA A 17 -3.83 0.37 -3.05
CA ALA A 17 -2.93 -0.06 -1.99
C ALA A 17 -2.32 1.12 -1.23
N THR A 18 -2.01 0.90 0.04
CA THR A 18 -1.28 1.83 0.89
C THR A 18 0.07 1.21 1.24
N LEU A 19 1.15 1.91 0.90
CA LEU A 19 2.52 1.55 1.21
C LEU A 19 2.97 2.27 2.48
N THR A 20 3.36 1.54 3.50
CA THR A 20 3.91 2.07 4.75
C THR A 20 5.40 1.75 4.84
N TYR A 21 6.23 2.77 5.06
CA TYR A 21 7.65 2.59 5.31
C TYR A 21 7.95 2.55 6.81
N VAL A 22 8.47 1.42 7.28
CA VAL A 22 8.94 1.21 8.64
C VAL A 22 10.47 1.31 8.64
N TYR A 23 10.98 2.53 8.78
CA TYR A 23 12.43 2.80 8.79
C TYR A 23 13.16 2.10 9.94
N ALA A 24 12.51 1.96 11.09
CA ALA A 24 13.07 1.30 12.27
C ALA A 24 13.48 -0.16 12.00
N ASP A 25 12.73 -0.83 11.12
CA ASP A 25 12.90 -2.25 10.80
C ASP A 25 13.44 -2.43 9.36
N SER A 26 13.74 -1.33 8.65
CA SER A 26 14.05 -1.32 7.22
C SER A 26 13.02 -2.11 6.40
N MET A 27 11.73 -1.87 6.64
CA MET A 27 10.64 -2.61 6.00
C MET A 27 9.68 -1.71 5.24
N ALA A 28 9.20 -2.23 4.12
CA ALA A 28 8.17 -1.63 3.30
C ALA A 28 6.94 -2.55 3.33
N VAL A 29 5.91 -2.14 4.06
CA VAL A 29 4.66 -2.88 4.19
C VAL A 29 3.66 -2.30 3.21
N LEU A 30 3.34 -3.06 2.16
CA LEU A 30 2.32 -2.72 1.18
C LEU A 30 1.05 -3.48 1.52
N GLY A 31 0.01 -2.75 1.95
CA GLY A 31 -1.26 -3.35 2.34
C GLY A 31 -2.45 -2.83 1.56
N PRO A 32 -3.61 -3.50 1.69
CA PRO A 32 -4.87 -2.98 1.16
C PRO A 32 -5.27 -1.76 1.98
N LEU A 33 -5.93 -0.80 1.32
CA LEU A 33 -6.30 0.53 1.83
C LEU A 33 -6.38 0.59 3.37
N SER A 34 -5.30 1.05 4.01
CA SER A 34 -5.22 1.04 5.48
C SER A 34 -6.17 2.11 6.02
N GLN A 35 -6.98 1.76 7.02
CA GLN A 35 -7.88 2.73 7.67
C GLN A 35 -7.12 3.81 8.46
N ALA A 36 -5.85 3.55 8.80
CA ALA A 36 -4.98 4.48 9.50
C ALA A 36 -3.83 4.88 8.57
N ALA A 37 -3.85 6.14 8.15
CA ALA A 37 -2.70 6.77 7.51
C ALA A 37 -1.69 7.13 8.61
N GLU A 38 -0.75 6.24 8.88
CA GLU A 38 0.45 6.62 9.64
C GLU A 38 1.25 7.64 8.82
N PRO A 39 1.99 8.57 9.46
CA PRO A 39 2.74 9.62 8.77
C PRO A 39 3.78 9.12 7.74
N HIS A 40 4.06 7.81 7.73
CA HIS A 40 4.97 7.13 6.81
C HIS A 40 4.25 6.28 5.74
N SER A 41 2.95 6.54 5.50
CA SER A 41 2.12 5.80 4.55
C SER A 41 1.85 6.60 3.26
N TYR A 42 1.92 5.92 2.11
CA TYR A 42 1.76 6.45 0.77
C TYR A 42 0.73 5.63 0.00
N ASP A 43 -0.31 6.27 -0.51
CA ASP A 43 -1.31 5.60 -1.33
C ASP A 43 -0.82 5.47 -2.77
N LEU A 44 -0.81 4.25 -3.29
CA LEU A 44 -0.33 3.91 -4.62
C LEU A 44 -1.41 3.12 -5.36
N CYS A 45 -1.51 3.34 -6.67
CA CYS A 45 -2.32 2.48 -7.53
C CYS A 45 -1.62 1.14 -7.75
N ASP A 46 -2.38 0.11 -8.15
CA ASP A 46 -1.92 -1.25 -8.39
C ASP A 46 -0.63 -1.29 -9.22
N ARG A 47 -0.62 -0.61 -10.36
CA ARG A 47 0.53 -0.49 -11.25
C ARG A 47 1.77 0.12 -10.57
N HIS A 48 1.58 1.09 -9.67
CA HIS A 48 2.69 1.70 -8.93
C HIS A 48 3.13 0.83 -7.76
N ALA A 49 2.21 0.17 -7.08
CA ALA A 49 2.50 -0.81 -6.04
C ALA A 49 3.32 -1.99 -6.59
N GLU A 50 3.00 -2.47 -7.79
CA GLU A 50 3.74 -3.55 -8.46
C GLU A 50 5.12 -3.13 -8.95
N ARG A 51 5.24 -1.92 -9.52
CA ARG A 51 6.53 -1.39 -10.00
C ARG A 51 7.43 -0.87 -8.88
N LEU A 52 6.86 -0.57 -7.72
CA LEU A 52 7.63 -0.10 -6.59
C LEU A 52 8.38 -1.28 -5.97
N SER A 53 9.69 -1.27 -6.19
CA SER A 53 10.62 -2.10 -5.45
C SER A 53 11.18 -1.31 -4.28
N ALA A 54 11.21 -1.91 -3.09
CA ALA A 54 11.90 -1.29 -1.97
C ALA A 54 13.42 -1.24 -2.24
N PRO A 55 14.13 -0.28 -1.64
CA PRO A 55 15.58 -0.20 -1.75
C PRO A 55 16.27 -1.49 -1.26
N GLN A 56 17.47 -1.75 -1.79
CA GLN A 56 18.22 -2.98 -1.53
C GLN A 56 18.52 -3.14 -0.03
N GLY A 57 18.07 -4.26 0.56
CA GLY A 57 18.17 -4.53 2.00
C GLY A 57 16.88 -4.29 2.79
N TRP A 58 15.82 -3.79 2.16
CA TRP A 58 14.53 -3.62 2.81
C TRP A 58 13.60 -4.80 2.56
N GLN A 59 12.90 -5.27 3.59
CA GLN A 59 11.91 -6.33 3.41
C GLN A 59 10.58 -5.77 2.91
N VAL A 60 10.07 -6.34 1.82
CA VAL A 60 8.78 -5.96 1.22
C VAL A 60 7.71 -6.93 1.68
N VAL A 61 6.81 -6.48 2.54
CA VAL A 61 5.67 -7.28 3.00
C VAL A 61 4.45 -6.84 2.22
N ARG A 62 3.91 -7.71 1.36
CA ARG A 62 2.70 -7.42 0.57
C ARG A 62 1.50 -8.12 1.21
N HIS A 63 0.65 -7.38 1.89
CA HIS A 63 -0.66 -7.86 2.34
C HIS A 63 -1.64 -7.77 1.17
N VAL A 64 -1.70 -8.81 0.36
CA VAL A 64 -2.83 -9.00 -0.55
C VAL A 64 -4.00 -9.47 0.31
N VAL A 65 -4.98 -8.59 0.57
CA VAL A 65 -6.29 -9.08 1.01
C VAL A 65 -6.85 -9.83 -0.18
N LEU A 66 -6.71 -11.15 -0.12
CA LEU A 66 -7.56 -12.06 -0.87
C LEU A 66 -8.98 -11.71 -0.44
N GLY A 67 -9.69 -10.95 -1.28
CA GLY A 67 -11.06 -10.58 -1.00
C GLY A 67 -11.89 -11.84 -0.81
N GLY A 68 -12.33 -12.10 0.42
CA GLY A 68 -13.36 -13.08 0.72
C GLY A 68 -13.02 -14.05 1.84
N SER A 69 -13.47 -13.72 3.04
CA SER A 69 -14.28 -14.70 3.77
C SER A 69 -15.16 -13.96 4.76
N SER A 70 -16.45 -13.90 4.43
CA SER A 70 -17.49 -13.67 5.43
C SER A 70 -17.25 -14.62 6.61
N PHE A 71 -16.90 -14.08 7.76
CA PHE A 71 -17.18 -14.74 9.01
C PHE A 71 -18.56 -14.25 9.46
N GLY A 72 -19.58 -15.09 9.30
CA GLY A 72 -20.92 -14.93 9.84
C GLY A 72 -21.47 -16.33 10.09
N ALA A 73 -21.60 -16.66 11.38
CA ALA A 73 -21.84 -17.97 11.95
C ALA A 73 -23.23 -18.56 11.67
#